data_AF-A0A6M8VCB9-F1
#
_entry.id   AF-A0A6M8VCB9-F1
#
_cell.length_a   1.000
_cell.length_b   1.000
_cell.length_c   1.000
_cell.angle_alpha   90.00
_cell.angle_beta   90.00
_cell.angle_gamma   90.00
#
_symmetry.space_group_name_H-M   'P 1'
#
loop_
_entity.id
_entity.type
_entity.pdbx_description
1 polymer ?
#
loop_
_entity_poly.entity_id
_entity_poly.type
_entity_poly.pdbx_seq_one_letter_code
_entity_poly.pdbx_strand_id
1 'polypeptide(L)'
;MAEDYWSWQPGKVDMSNRYFELKYGYIYRPVARIGISNHKTFIVEFLLNFDDDVDLLKKIFTDVLYEIEFYLIKNHEPDPIEFMINHSKKCSNAYGKIRWYYFPKGANKYIFLNKNSLLYKKAISIKKYFSKS
;
A
#
# COMPACT_ATOMS: atom_id res chain seq x y z
N MET A 1 20.37 17.75 18.52
CA MET A 1 20.94 17.03 17.37
C MET A 1 19.78 16.30 16.73
N ALA A 2 19.33 16.71 15.53
CA ALA A 2 18.24 16.01 14.86
C ALA A 2 18.80 14.67 14.36
N GLU A 3 18.30 13.59 14.93
CA GLU A 3 18.70 12.23 14.64
C GLU A 3 18.50 11.89 13.15
N ASP A 4 19.57 11.45 12.48
CA ASP A 4 19.60 11.14 11.05
C ASP A 4 19.02 9.73 10.73
N TYR A 5 18.07 9.28 11.56
CA TYR A 5 17.51 7.94 11.51
C TYR A 5 16.18 7.91 10.76
N TRP A 6 15.93 6.79 10.08
CA TRP A 6 14.65 6.51 9.46
C TRP A 6 13.60 6.25 10.55
N SER A 7 12.42 6.82 10.35
CA SER A 7 11.27 6.67 11.25
C SER A 7 9.99 6.46 10.46
N TRP A 8 8.91 6.05 11.12
CA TRP A 8 7.58 6.06 10.54
C TRP A 8 6.57 6.60 11.53
N GLN A 9 5.45 7.12 10.99
CA GLN A 9 4.32 7.55 11.80
C GLN A 9 3.00 7.13 11.14
N PRO A 10 1.95 6.87 11.92
CA PRO A 10 0.64 6.58 11.37
C PRO A 10 0.07 7.82 10.66
N GLY A 11 -0.61 7.61 9.53
CA GLY A 11 -1.28 8.69 8.81
C GLY A 11 -1.87 8.24 7.48
N LYS A 12 -2.68 9.12 6.87
CA LYS A 12 -3.24 8.86 5.55
C LYS A 12 -2.17 9.02 4.47
N VAL A 13 -1.97 8.00 3.65
CA VAL A 13 -0.99 8.03 2.57
C VAL A 13 -1.53 8.77 1.35
N ASP A 14 -0.74 9.72 0.83
CA ASP A 14 -1.01 10.36 -0.45
C ASP A 14 -0.65 9.43 -1.62
N MET A 15 -1.67 8.86 -2.25
CA MET A 15 -1.52 7.93 -3.37
C MET A 15 -1.21 8.60 -4.72
N SER A 16 -1.18 9.95 -4.79
CA SER A 16 -0.74 10.67 -5.98
C SER A 16 0.79 10.66 -6.13
N ASN A 17 1.49 10.44 -5.02
CA ASN A 17 2.93 10.30 -4.93
C ASN A 17 3.37 8.84 -4.92
N ARG A 18 4.69 8.61 -4.91
CA ARG A 18 5.24 7.26 -4.78
C ARG A 18 4.95 6.64 -3.42
N TYR A 19 4.57 5.38 -3.41
CA TYR A 19 4.21 4.66 -2.19
C TYR A 19 4.37 3.14 -2.35
N PHE A 20 4.28 2.41 -1.24
CA PHE A 20 4.18 0.96 -1.22
C PHE A 20 2.78 0.51 -0.79
N GLU A 21 2.29 -0.60 -1.36
CA GLU A 21 1.18 -1.38 -0.83
C GLU A 21 1.69 -2.68 -0.23
N LEU A 22 1.16 -3.04 0.95
CA LEU A 22 1.40 -4.32 1.59
C LEU A 22 0.11 -5.15 1.49
N LYS A 23 0.23 -6.37 0.99
CA LYS A 23 -0.85 -7.37 0.98
C LYS A 23 -0.51 -8.54 1.89
N TYR A 24 -1.53 -9.15 2.48
CA TYR A 24 -1.36 -10.23 3.45
C TYR A 24 -1.96 -11.54 2.98
N GLY A 25 -1.13 -12.57 2.81
CA GLY A 25 -1.55 -13.94 2.52
C GLY A 25 -2.45 -14.01 1.29
N TYR A 26 -3.68 -14.47 1.49
CA TYR A 26 -4.72 -14.60 0.45
C TYR A 26 -5.65 -13.37 0.36
N ILE A 27 -5.46 -12.35 1.20
CA ILE A 27 -6.28 -11.14 1.19
C ILE A 27 -5.94 -10.32 -0.05
N TYR A 28 -6.93 -10.12 -0.93
CA TYR A 28 -6.71 -9.47 -2.22
C TYR A 28 -6.49 -7.95 -2.11
N ARG A 29 -7.16 -7.33 -1.13
CA ARG A 29 -7.02 -5.90 -0.80
C ARG A 29 -5.71 -5.62 -0.05
N PRO A 30 -5.11 -4.42 -0.20
CA PRO A 30 -3.99 -4.01 0.64
C PRO A 30 -4.43 -3.92 2.10
N VAL A 31 -3.54 -4.29 3.01
CA VAL A 31 -3.73 -4.20 4.47
C VAL A 31 -2.96 -3.02 5.07
N ALA A 32 -1.97 -2.49 4.35
CA ALA A 32 -1.32 -1.24 4.68
C ALA A 32 -0.79 -0.54 3.43
N ARG A 33 -0.56 0.77 3.56
CA ARG A 33 0.18 1.58 2.61
C ARG A 33 1.28 2.34 3.32
N ILE A 34 2.36 2.60 2.58
CA ILE A 34 3.50 3.35 3.10
C ILE A 34 3.85 4.46 2.11
N GLY A 35 3.57 5.69 2.51
CA GLY A 35 3.94 6.90 1.80
C GLY A 35 5.42 7.19 1.97
N ILE A 36 6.09 7.48 0.86
CA ILE A 36 7.52 7.78 0.84
C ILE A 36 7.69 9.30 0.77
N SER A 37 8.22 9.89 1.84
CA SER A 37 8.55 11.32 1.89
C SER A 37 10.06 11.55 1.74
N ASN A 38 10.46 12.81 1.54
CA ASN A 38 11.87 13.19 1.46
C ASN A 38 12.51 13.41 2.85
N HIS A 39 11.76 13.27 3.94
CA HIS A 39 12.18 13.67 5.29
C HIS A 39 12.62 12.50 6.17
N LYS A 40 13.07 11.38 5.60
CA LYS A 40 13.40 10.13 6.32
C LYS A 40 12.29 9.59 7.24
N THR A 41 11.07 10.08 7.08
CA THR A 41 9.89 9.62 7.80
C THR A 41 8.88 9.03 6.82
N PHE A 42 8.48 7.79 7.07
CA PHE A 42 7.42 7.11 6.34
C PHE A 42 6.05 7.42 6.95
N ILE A 43 5.05 7.65 6.10
CA ILE A 43 3.65 7.71 6.54
C ILE A 43 3.03 6.34 6.35
N VAL A 44 2.48 5.73 7.41
CA VAL A 44 1.88 4.39 7.34
C VAL A 44 0.37 4.47 7.55
N GLU A 45 -0.38 4.03 6.55
CA GLU A 45 -1.84 3.90 6.59
C GLU A 45 -2.19 2.43 6.76
N PHE A 46 -2.75 2.03 7.91
CA PHE A 46 -3.28 0.68 8.11
C PHE A 46 -4.71 0.60 7.56
N LEU A 47 -4.96 -0.37 6.68
CA LEU A 47 -6.22 -0.58 5.96
C LEU A 47 -6.94 -1.83 6.46
N LEU A 48 -7.06 -1.95 7.78
CA LEU A 48 -7.76 -3.05 8.42
C LEU A 48 -9.27 -2.92 8.20
N ASN A 49 -9.94 -4.03 7.88
CA ASN A 49 -11.38 -4.06 7.71
C ASN A 49 -12.05 -4.49 9.01
N PHE A 50 -12.79 -3.59 9.64
CA PHE A 50 -13.42 -3.87 10.94
C PHE A 50 -14.53 -4.93 10.90
N ASP A 51 -14.98 -5.34 9.70
CA ASP A 51 -15.90 -6.47 9.54
C ASP A 51 -15.19 -7.85 9.60
N ASP A 52 -13.86 -7.89 9.57
CA ASP A 52 -13.09 -9.13 9.69
C ASP A 52 -13.01 -9.58 11.16
N ASP A 53 -12.70 -10.86 11.36
CA ASP A 53 -12.47 -11.43 12.70
C ASP A 53 -11.36 -10.67 13.47
N VAL A 54 -11.61 -10.40 14.75
CA VAL A 54 -10.71 -9.57 15.60
C VAL A 54 -9.34 -10.21 15.77
N ASP A 55 -9.26 -11.54 15.91
CA ASP A 55 -7.97 -12.22 16.09
C ASP A 55 -7.18 -12.26 14.79
N LEU A 56 -7.87 -12.39 13.65
CA LEU A 56 -7.26 -12.18 12.34
C LEU A 56 -6.72 -10.76 12.18
N LEU A 57 -7.49 -9.73 12.57
CA LEU A 57 -7.05 -8.34 12.48
C LEU A 57 -5.81 -8.05 13.33
N LYS A 58 -5.79 -8.53 14.58
CA LYS A 58 -4.61 -8.43 15.45
C LYS A 58 -3.40 -9.09 14.81
N LYS A 59 -3.57 -10.29 14.27
CA LYS A 59 -2.50 -11.04 13.61
C LYS A 59 -1.93 -10.28 12.40
N ILE A 60 -2.81 -9.79 11.51
CA ILE A 60 -2.41 -8.98 10.35
C ILE A 60 -1.63 -7.75 10.81
N PHE A 61 -2.17 -7.01 11.78
CA PHE A 61 -1.53 -5.80 12.31
C PHE A 61 -0.13 -6.09 12.87
N THR A 62 0.00 -7.10 13.73
CA THR A 62 1.28 -7.48 14.35
C THR A 62 2.30 -7.91 13.30
N ASP A 63 1.92 -8.77 12.36
CA ASP A 63 2.82 -9.23 11.29
C ASP A 63 3.28 -8.06 10.41
N VAL A 64 2.34 -7.20 9.99
CA VAL A 64 2.63 -6.04 9.12
C VAL A 64 3.52 -5.05 9.83
N LEU A 65 3.22 -4.73 11.10
CA LEU A 65 4.04 -3.83 11.89
C LEU A 65 5.46 -4.37 12.06
N TYR A 66 5.60 -5.66 12.36
CA TYR A 66 6.91 -6.30 12.46
C TYR A 66 7.71 -6.16 11.17
N GLU A 67 7.09 -6.37 10.01
CA GLU A 67 7.78 -6.26 8.72
C GLU A 67 8.21 -4.83 8.39
N ILE A 68 7.35 -3.85 8.69
CA ILE A 68 7.66 -2.42 8.52
C ILE A 68 8.87 -2.05 9.38
N GLU A 69 8.84 -2.41 10.67
CA GLU A 69 9.94 -2.18 11.60
C GLU A 69 11.23 -2.86 11.14
N PHE A 70 11.13 -4.13 10.73
CA PHE A 70 12.28 -4.91 10.31
C PHE A 70 12.96 -4.27 9.09
N TYR A 71 12.21 -4.05 8.01
CA TYR A 71 12.80 -3.63 6.74
C TYR A 71 13.11 -2.13 6.66
N LEU A 72 12.26 -1.28 7.22
CA LEU A 72 12.42 0.17 7.05
C LEU A 72 13.26 0.83 8.14
N ILE A 73 13.29 0.23 9.35
CA ILE A 73 13.91 0.84 10.53
C ILE A 73 15.14 0.04 10.98
N LYS A 74 15.00 -1.28 11.16
CA LYS A 74 16.01 -2.12 11.81
C LYS A 74 17.04 -2.73 10.85
N ASN A 75 16.79 -2.76 9.54
CA ASN A 75 17.68 -3.40 8.58
C ASN A 75 19.00 -2.64 8.35
N HIS A 76 19.18 -1.47 8.99
CA HIS A 76 20.39 -0.61 8.90
C HIS A 76 20.85 -0.27 7.47
N GLU A 77 19.95 -0.41 6.49
CA GLU A 77 20.21 -0.04 5.11
C GLU A 77 20.42 1.48 5.01
N PRO A 78 21.45 1.96 4.30
CA PRO A 78 21.67 3.39 4.10
C PRO A 78 20.46 4.07 3.44
N ASP A 79 19.84 3.39 2.48
CA ASP A 79 18.60 3.78 1.82
C ASP A 79 17.57 2.62 1.86
N PRO A 80 16.70 2.58 2.89
CA PRO A 80 15.64 1.60 2.97
C PRO A 80 14.60 1.71 1.85
N ILE A 81 14.47 2.88 1.19
CA ILE A 81 13.57 3.03 0.04
C ILE A 81 14.11 2.24 -1.13
N GLU A 82 15.38 2.46 -1.51
CA GLU A 82 16.01 1.73 -2.61
C GLU A 82 16.03 0.23 -2.33
N PHE A 83 16.39 -0.15 -1.11
CA PHE A 83 16.36 -1.54 -0.68
C PHE A 83 14.97 -2.16 -0.89
N MET A 84 13.90 -1.50 -0.47
CA MET A 84 12.54 -2.04 -0.59
C MET A 84 11.99 -2.04 -2.01
N ILE A 85 12.40 -1.08 -2.85
CA ILE A 85 12.13 -1.14 -4.30
C ILE A 85 12.74 -2.41 -4.89
N ASN A 86 13.96 -2.76 -4.50
CA ASN A 86 14.62 -3.97 -4.96
C ASN A 86 14.00 -5.24 -4.36
N HIS A 87 13.67 -5.24 -3.06
CA HIS A 87 12.98 -6.34 -2.38
C HIS A 87 11.64 -6.68 -3.06
N SER A 88 10.84 -5.66 -3.42
CA SER A 88 9.53 -5.85 -4.05
C SER A 88 9.57 -6.62 -5.37
N LYS A 89 10.74 -6.67 -6.04
CA LYS A 89 10.95 -7.38 -7.30
C LYS A 89 11.46 -8.81 -7.13
N LYS A 90 11.88 -9.22 -5.93
CA LYS A 90 12.47 -10.54 -5.67
C LYS A 90 11.41 -11.63 -5.53
N CYS A 91 11.75 -12.87 -5.88
CA CYS A 91 10.88 -14.04 -5.66
C CYS A 91 10.51 -14.23 -4.18
N SER A 92 11.41 -13.88 -3.26
CA SER A 92 11.14 -13.94 -1.81
C SER A 92 9.93 -13.09 -1.40
N ASN A 93 9.73 -11.94 -2.06
CA ASN A 93 8.54 -11.11 -1.86
C ASN A 93 7.28 -11.80 -2.43
N ALA A 94 7.37 -12.49 -3.57
CA ALA A 94 6.21 -13.13 -4.19
C ALA A 94 5.66 -14.32 -3.36
N TYR A 95 6.53 -15.06 -2.70
CA TYR A 95 6.16 -16.18 -1.83
C TYR A 95 6.01 -15.78 -0.36
N GLY A 96 6.28 -14.52 -0.04
CA GLY A 96 6.14 -13.97 1.30
C GLY A 96 4.70 -13.95 1.77
N LYS A 97 4.53 -14.10 3.09
CA LYS A 97 3.25 -13.93 3.77
C LYS A 97 2.74 -12.50 3.61
N ILE A 98 3.62 -11.52 3.71
CA ILE A 98 3.34 -10.14 3.33
C ILE A 98 4.08 -9.87 2.02
N ARG A 99 3.39 -9.18 1.11
CA ARG A 99 3.91 -8.87 -0.21
C ARG A 99 3.87 -7.37 -0.43
N TRP A 100 5.02 -6.84 -0.81
CA TRP A 100 5.28 -5.43 -1.09
C TRP A 100 5.12 -5.13 -2.57
N TYR A 101 4.39 -4.07 -2.86
CA TYR A 101 4.20 -3.58 -4.22
C TYR A 101 4.58 -2.11 -4.28
N TYR A 102 5.53 -1.76 -5.13
CA TYR A 102 5.98 -0.38 -5.30
C TYR A 102 5.20 0.33 -6.42
N PHE A 103 4.73 1.54 -6.13
CA PHE A 103 4.05 2.42 -7.06
C PHE A 103 4.87 3.70 -7.28
N PRO A 104 5.62 3.83 -8.38
CA PRO A 104 6.60 4.92 -8.57
C PRO A 104 6.00 6.29 -8.88
N LYS A 105 4.77 6.35 -9.39
CA LYS A 105 4.08 7.61 -9.78
C LYS A 105 2.66 7.65 -9.22
N GLY A 106 2.49 7.08 -8.03
CA GLY A 106 1.17 6.80 -7.49
C GLY A 106 0.42 5.73 -8.27
N ALA A 107 -0.77 5.40 -7.78
CA ALA A 107 -1.69 4.58 -8.55
C ALA A 107 -2.37 5.51 -9.55
N ASN A 108 -1.66 5.85 -10.62
CA ASN A 108 -2.29 6.35 -11.83
C ASN A 108 -3.02 5.17 -12.51
N LYS A 109 -3.98 4.58 -11.78
CA LYS A 109 -4.97 3.66 -12.33
C LYS A 109 -5.87 4.53 -13.20
N TYR A 110 -5.40 4.87 -14.39
CA TYR A 110 -6.31 4.98 -15.51
C TYR A 110 -7.05 3.65 -15.53
N ILE A 111 -8.25 3.63 -14.99
CA ILE A 111 -9.17 2.52 -15.21
C ILE A 111 -9.32 2.51 -16.73
N PHE A 112 -8.58 1.63 -17.40
CA PHE A 112 -8.93 1.24 -18.75
C PHE A 112 -10.26 0.53 -18.60
N LEU A 113 -11.33 1.31 -18.60
CA LEU A 113 -12.67 0.82 -18.82
C LEU A 113 -12.64 0.29 -20.25
N ASN A 114 -12.28 -0.97 -20.39
CA ASN A 114 -12.53 -1.69 -21.61
C ASN A 114 -14.03 -1.51 -21.89
N LYS A 115 -14.40 -1.08 -23.10
CA LYS A 115 -15.80 -0.84 -23.49
C LYS A 115 -16.68 -2.08 -23.28
N ASN A 116 -16.05 -3.26 -23.18
CA ASN A 116 -16.72 -4.53 -22.91
C ASN A 116 -16.88 -4.87 -21.41
N SER A 117 -16.35 -4.06 -20.49
CA SER A 117 -16.49 -4.31 -19.05
C SER A 117 -17.90 -3.95 -18.54
N LEU A 118 -18.47 -4.81 -17.70
CA LEU A 118 -19.76 -4.57 -17.03
C LEU A 118 -19.78 -3.25 -16.25
N LEU A 119 -18.63 -2.85 -15.70
CA LEU A 119 -18.46 -1.58 -14.98
C LEU A 119 -18.62 -0.36 -15.91
N TYR A 120 -18.13 -0.42 -17.15
CA TYR A 120 -18.31 0.65 -18.14
C TYR A 120 -19.79 0.82 -18.52
N LYS A 121 -20.49 -0.29 -18.78
CA LYS A 121 -21.94 -0.26 -19.08
C LYS A 121 -22.73 0.32 -17.90
N LYS A 122 -22.38 -0.04 -16.66
CA LYS A 122 -23.02 0.47 -15.45
C LYS A 122 -22.74 1.96 -15.23
N ALA A 123 -21.51 2.42 -15.45
CA ALA A 123 -21.13 3.82 -15.35
C ALA A 123 -21.82 4.72 -16.39
N ILE A 124 -21.95 4.25 -17.64
CA ILE A 124 -22.71 4.96 -18.68
C ILE A 124 -24.20 5.04 -18.32
N SER A 125 -24.78 3.93 -17.86
CA SER A 125 -26.18 3.88 -17.46
C SER A 125 -26.49 4.94 -16.41
N ILE A 126 -25.68 5.02 -15.34
CA ILE A 126 -25.80 6.02 -14.29
C ILE A 126 -25.68 7.45 -14.85
N LYS A 127 -24.67 7.72 -15.69
CA LYS A 127 -24.48 9.05 -16.29
C LYS A 127 -25.69 9.49 -17.12
N LYS A 128 -26.38 8.56 -17.79
CA LYS A 128 -27.58 8.84 -18.59
C LYS A 128 -28.79 9.26 -17.75
N TYR A 129 -28.88 8.82 -16.49
CA TYR A 129 -29.94 9.23 -15.57
C TYR A 129 -29.74 10.66 -15.03
N PHE A 130 -28.48 11.11 -14.89
CA PHE A 130 -28.17 12.45 -14.37
C PHE A 130 -27.98 13.53 -15.46
N SER A 131 -28.15 13.18 -16.73
CA SER A 131 -28.04 14.12 -17.86
C SER A 131 -29.40 14.44 -18.51
N LYS A 132 -30.50 13.93 -17.94
CA LYS A 132 -31.86 14.36 -18.24
C LYS A 132 -32.38 15.24 -17.10
N SER A 133 -32.00 16.51 -17.15
CA SER A 133 -32.61 17.62 -16.42
C SER A 133 -32.43 18.87 -17.26
#